data_AF-A0A6P6PKB4-F1
#
_entry.id   AF-A0A6P6PKB4-F1
#
_cell.length_a   1.000
_cell.length_b   1.000
_cell.length_c   1.000
_cell.angle_alpha   90.00
_cell.angle_beta   90.00
_cell.angle_gamma   90.00
#
_symmetry.space_group_name_H-M   'P 1'
#
loop_
_entity.id
_entity.type
_entity.pdbx_description
1 polymer ?
#
loop_
_entity_poly.entity_id
_entity_poly.type
_entity_poly.pdbx_seq_one_letter_code
_entity_poly.pdbx_strand_id
1 'polypeptide(L)'
;MLRQFVQCSGSDGDRFHSNECKQLNNEPVQLQNHLIVNVSYLKRRKMPKKKGNKGRGKGKGKKEGKHESKADKNSEIEKFKSNADLWEAKFNITEISRVEYREATRALAKANEELANQQYRAEKDTNDIITFLKRADREKTATIAALEEQLKREKEKALQEKDLLVAEYMQKIDALEERFKQRSSDFQRMQGELKTIKHFRKIKANLEEDLISMREKIYIADRGHQESLARTEYKFYTARIHLEKEAEQKITQLAEQAHHEAIAQLGTASHTVFKENVRLNEALNYYVKEAEELKRTNITLTEKNASLALLKETNELIRKEVDSQNRSQQNEISELRAKLVTLEQALGIISGEFEQEREEVEQRAMFSMQADSADLERLEMLLAAREKELGQVKQLAQSIIEQRKELELFFHEALEHVRKEIGTQQHLYRQEALKAYRWRMNEARAGRLEYPRIRTFSNAPHSTNDVQTDLEEADKWSNLKSSSVDISDLTWEQKARLINLLFAKLNGQKTRKPVHFPSLTTATSEKIQFSSDAGFTEEKRSLTFITQMPSMTSESCVLPALKSTSL
;
A
#
# COMPACT_ATOMS: atom_id res chain seq x y z
N MET A 1 53.86 22.09 -48.09
CA MET A 1 54.48 22.79 -46.94
C MET A 1 54.21 21.97 -45.68
N LEU A 2 55.26 21.86 -44.85
CA LEU A 2 55.40 21.31 -43.48
C LEU A 2 54.11 21.21 -42.63
N ARG A 3 53.90 20.31 -41.66
CA ARG A 3 54.74 19.35 -40.91
C ARG A 3 53.80 18.43 -40.08
N GLN A 4 54.31 17.25 -39.70
CA GLN A 4 53.77 16.32 -38.69
C GLN A 4 53.86 16.86 -37.24
N PHE A 5 53.09 16.24 -36.32
CA PHE A 5 53.36 15.82 -34.91
C PHE A 5 52.03 15.85 -34.12
N VAL A 6 51.41 14.72 -33.74
CA VAL A 6 51.61 13.85 -32.55
C VAL A 6 51.34 14.53 -31.20
N GLN A 7 50.33 13.98 -30.50
CA GLN A 7 49.99 13.94 -29.06
C GLN A 7 50.64 14.92 -28.08
N CYS A 8 49.81 15.54 -27.24
CA CYS A 8 49.87 15.32 -25.78
C CYS A 8 48.65 15.93 -25.03
N SER A 9 48.42 15.31 -23.88
CA SER A 9 47.53 15.57 -22.75
C SER A 9 47.47 17.00 -22.17
N GLY A 10 46.38 17.29 -21.46
CA GLY A 10 46.22 18.39 -20.49
C GLY A 10 44.76 18.89 -20.51
N SER A 11 43.90 18.60 -19.52
CA SER A 11 43.86 19.10 -18.14
C SER A 11 43.33 20.52 -18.01
N ASP A 12 42.55 20.71 -16.93
CA ASP A 12 42.03 21.95 -16.32
C ASP A 12 40.78 22.53 -17.00
N GLY A 13 39.74 22.98 -16.31
CA GLY A 13 39.40 23.39 -14.93
C GLY A 13 38.03 24.10 -15.11
N ASP A 14 37.11 24.33 -14.19
CA ASP A 14 37.11 24.66 -12.76
C ASP A 14 35.61 24.58 -12.35
N ARG A 15 35.24 23.98 -11.21
CA ARG A 15 35.22 24.54 -9.85
C ARG A 15 34.15 25.64 -9.64
N PHE A 16 33.13 25.31 -8.85
CA PHE A 16 32.54 26.24 -7.87
C PHE A 16 32.08 25.50 -6.61
N HIS A 17 32.41 26.10 -5.47
CA HIS A 17 32.31 25.64 -4.08
C HIS A 17 30.95 25.92 -3.42
N SER A 18 30.59 25.12 -2.40
CA SER A 18 30.44 25.53 -0.98
C SER A 18 30.25 24.25 -0.13
N ASN A 19 31.10 23.87 0.84
CA ASN A 19 31.26 24.39 2.23
C ASN A 19 29.90 24.50 2.94
N GLU A 20 29.55 23.89 4.09
CA GLU A 20 30.20 23.36 5.31
C GLU A 20 29.30 22.21 5.84
N CYS A 21 29.73 21.23 6.66
CA CYS A 21 29.88 21.38 8.10
C CYS A 21 30.52 20.12 8.72
N LYS A 22 31.58 20.32 9.50
CA LYS A 22 32.14 19.36 10.45
C LYS A 22 31.37 19.46 11.77
N GLN A 23 31.36 18.36 12.54
CA GLN A 23 31.47 18.22 14.02
C GLN A 23 30.65 16.99 14.46
N LEU A 24 31.30 15.90 14.87
CA LEU A 24 31.83 15.58 16.22
C LEU A 24 30.75 15.04 17.19
N ASN A 25 31.12 13.93 17.84
CA ASN A 25 30.61 13.38 19.11
C ASN A 25 29.32 12.52 19.01
N ASN A 26 29.17 11.36 19.66
CA ASN A 26 29.63 10.96 21.00
C ASN A 26 29.85 9.44 21.15
N GLU A 27 30.93 9.10 21.86
CA GLU A 27 31.10 7.86 22.63
C GLU A 27 30.08 7.76 23.79
N PRO A 28 29.76 6.56 24.29
CA PRO A 28 28.96 6.41 25.49
C PRO A 28 29.82 6.65 26.74
N VAL A 29 29.67 7.83 27.35
CA VAL A 29 30.16 8.09 28.70
C VAL A 29 29.32 7.28 29.69
N GLN A 30 29.98 6.36 30.40
CA GLN A 30 29.47 5.76 31.63
C GLN A 30 29.29 6.86 32.68
N LEU A 31 28.04 7.29 32.90
CA LEU A 31 27.69 8.11 34.04
C LEU A 31 27.40 7.23 35.25
N GLN A 32 28.39 7.25 36.13
CA GLN A 32 28.40 6.80 37.51
C GLN A 32 27.27 7.49 38.29
N ASN A 33 26.18 6.78 38.58
CA ASN A 33 25.16 7.26 39.52
C ASN A 33 25.69 7.14 40.95
N HIS A 34 26.40 8.19 41.38
CA HIS A 34 26.63 8.50 42.79
C HIS A 34 25.34 9.09 43.36
N LEU A 35 24.54 8.30 44.08
CA LEU A 35 23.51 8.86 44.94
C LEU A 35 24.17 9.37 46.23
N ILE A 36 24.38 10.68 46.28
CA ILE A 36 24.75 11.43 47.48
C ILE A 36 23.53 11.42 48.41
N VAL A 37 23.66 10.71 49.52
CA VAL A 37 22.86 10.93 50.72
C VAL A 37 23.30 12.26 51.31
N ASN A 38 22.50 13.30 51.07
CA ASN A 38 22.69 14.60 51.71
C ASN A 38 21.95 14.60 53.05
N VAL A 39 22.60 14.03 54.08
CA VAL A 39 22.29 14.30 55.48
C VAL A 39 23.21 15.45 55.91
N SER A 40 22.60 16.60 56.11
CA SER A 40 23.19 17.86 56.57
C SER A 40 22.10 18.57 57.37
N TYR A 41 22.23 19.06 58.59
CA TYR A 41 23.27 19.09 59.62
C TYR A 41 22.51 19.58 60.87
N LEU A 42 22.78 19.04 62.06
CA LEU A 42 22.84 19.85 63.28
C LEU A 42 23.78 19.17 64.29
N LYS A 43 25.06 19.39 64.01
CA LYS A 43 26.19 19.12 64.88
C LYS A 43 26.21 20.19 65.97
N ARG A 44 26.05 19.81 67.24
CA ARG A 44 26.64 20.58 68.35
C ARG A 44 27.60 19.72 69.15
N ARG A 45 28.74 20.35 69.38
CA ARG A 45 30.05 19.84 69.78
C ARG A 45 30.07 19.37 71.24
N LYS A 46 31.00 18.46 71.53
CA LYS A 46 31.37 18.05 72.89
C LYS A 46 32.74 18.64 73.27
N MET A 47 32.81 19.13 74.52
CA MET A 47 33.98 19.34 75.42
C MET A 47 34.90 20.56 75.14
N PRO A 48 35.68 21.11 76.12
CA PRO A 48 35.93 20.69 77.53
C PRO A 48 35.96 21.82 78.60
N LYS A 49 36.21 21.37 79.84
CA LYS A 49 36.40 22.04 81.16
C LYS A 49 37.23 23.33 81.19
N LYS A 50 36.87 24.30 82.07
CA LYS A 50 37.83 24.94 83.01
C LYS A 50 37.20 25.71 84.19
N LYS A 51 37.72 25.37 85.37
CA LYS A 51 37.80 26.04 86.69
C LYS A 51 37.96 27.57 86.71
N GLY A 52 37.41 28.16 87.79
CA GLY A 52 37.89 29.38 88.49
C GLY A 52 37.10 30.66 88.15
N ASN A 53 36.76 31.58 89.05
CA ASN A 53 37.19 31.85 90.43
C ASN A 53 36.27 32.92 91.08
N LYS A 54 36.10 32.82 92.41
CA LYS A 54 35.84 33.85 93.45
C LYS A 54 35.13 35.17 93.14
N GLY A 55 34.20 35.51 94.06
CA GLY A 55 33.97 36.89 94.48
C GLY A 55 33.04 37.07 95.68
N ARG A 56 33.63 37.10 96.90
CA ARG A 56 33.22 37.84 98.12
C ARG A 56 31.86 37.52 98.77
N GLY A 57 31.70 37.42 100.10
CA GLY A 57 32.59 37.67 101.23
C GLY A 57 31.78 38.01 102.51
N LYS A 58 32.45 37.84 103.67
CA LYS A 58 32.05 38.05 105.08
C LYS A 58 31.17 36.94 105.73
N GLY A 59 31.55 36.28 106.82
CA GLY A 59 32.78 36.32 107.63
C GLY A 59 32.47 36.23 109.14
N LYS A 60 33.19 35.33 109.82
CA LYS A 60 33.53 35.25 111.27
C LYS A 60 32.34 35.10 112.26
N GLY A 61 32.38 34.27 113.30
CA GLY A 61 33.45 33.47 113.91
C GLY A 61 33.43 33.64 115.44
N LYS A 62 33.34 32.50 116.14
CA LYS A 62 33.86 32.18 117.49
C LYS A 62 33.12 32.64 118.79
N LYS A 63 32.74 31.60 119.55
CA LYS A 63 33.25 31.18 120.88
C LYS A 63 32.55 31.67 122.17
N GLU A 64 32.00 30.66 122.86
CA GLU A 64 31.85 30.42 124.32
C GLU A 64 31.11 31.42 125.24
N GLY A 65 30.14 30.88 125.99
CA GLY A 65 30.07 31.08 127.44
C GLY A 65 28.81 31.71 128.06
N LYS A 66 28.04 30.86 128.78
CA LYS A 66 27.48 31.07 130.14
C LYS A 66 26.06 31.68 130.34
N HIS A 67 25.15 30.77 130.77
CA HIS A 67 24.14 30.81 131.86
C HIS A 67 22.79 31.59 131.78
N GLU A 68 21.72 30.77 131.91
CA GLU A 68 20.33 30.89 132.44
C GLU A 68 19.42 32.13 132.24
N SER A 69 18.18 31.88 131.78
CA SER A 69 16.95 31.90 132.61
C SER A 69 15.70 31.46 131.83
N LYS A 70 14.69 30.95 132.55
CA LYS A 70 13.46 30.25 132.11
C LYS A 70 12.34 31.18 131.57
N ALA A 71 11.37 30.55 130.88
CA ALA A 71 10.08 31.03 130.32
C ALA A 71 10.19 31.52 128.87
N ASP A 72 9.41 31.09 127.87
CA ASP A 72 7.97 30.81 127.83
C ASP A 72 7.62 29.85 126.68
N LYS A 73 6.96 28.74 126.99
CA LYS A 73 6.57 27.66 126.04
C LYS A 73 5.55 28.11 124.98
N ASN A 74 4.91 29.27 125.13
CA ASN A 74 3.88 29.75 124.21
C ASN A 74 4.43 30.41 122.93
N SER A 75 5.59 31.08 122.96
CA SER A 75 6.19 31.64 121.72
C SER A 75 6.84 30.56 120.84
N GLU A 76 7.27 29.45 121.45
CA GLU A 76 7.74 28.28 120.71
C GLU A 76 6.60 27.65 119.91
N ILE A 77 5.42 27.50 120.51
CA ILE A 77 4.24 26.92 119.83
C ILE A 77 3.80 27.78 118.63
N GLU A 78 3.80 29.12 118.75
CA GLU A 78 3.50 30.01 117.60
C GLU A 78 4.60 30.00 116.53
N LYS A 79 5.87 29.87 116.90
CA LYS A 79 6.98 29.65 115.96
C LYS A 79 6.87 28.31 115.24
N PHE A 80 6.40 27.25 115.92
CA PHE A 80 6.16 25.96 115.30
C PHE A 80 4.95 25.99 114.36
N LYS A 81 3.88 26.70 114.71
CA LYS A 81 2.70 26.90 113.85
C LYS A 81 3.05 27.71 112.60
N SER A 82 3.70 28.87 112.75
CA SER A 82 4.15 29.67 111.61
C SER A 82 5.18 28.95 110.73
N ASN A 83 6.05 28.11 111.31
CA ASN A 83 6.94 27.23 110.55
C ASN A 83 6.15 26.14 109.81
N ALA A 84 5.12 25.54 110.43
CA ALA A 84 4.24 24.57 109.79
C ALA A 84 3.45 25.19 108.62
N ASP A 85 2.86 26.38 108.80
CA ASP A 85 2.17 27.13 107.75
C ASP A 85 3.12 27.50 106.59
N LEU A 86 4.38 27.82 106.90
CA LEU A 86 5.41 28.09 105.90
C LEU A 86 5.80 26.82 105.13
N TRP A 87 5.86 25.66 105.78
CA TRP A 87 6.06 24.38 105.11
C TRP A 87 4.84 23.97 104.27
N GLU A 88 3.63 24.26 104.73
CA GLU A 88 2.37 24.03 104.00
C GLU A 88 2.30 24.92 102.75
N ALA A 89 2.61 26.22 102.87
CA ALA A 89 2.68 27.12 101.72
C ALA A 89 3.76 26.68 100.71
N LYS A 90 4.94 26.25 101.19
CA LYS A 90 5.98 25.68 100.32
C LYS A 90 5.51 24.39 99.64
N PHE A 91 4.86 23.50 100.37
CA PHE A 91 4.28 22.27 99.83
C PHE A 91 3.24 22.58 98.76
N ASN A 92 2.33 23.52 99.01
CA ASN A 92 1.31 23.96 98.06
C ASN A 92 1.92 24.56 96.79
N ILE A 93 2.95 25.41 96.90
CA ILE A 93 3.67 25.94 95.72
C ILE A 93 4.36 24.80 94.94
N THR A 94 4.98 23.83 95.63
CA THR A 94 5.56 22.66 94.97
C THR A 94 4.51 21.74 94.34
N GLU A 95 3.31 21.66 94.92
CA GLU A 95 2.21 20.86 94.38
C GLU A 95 1.60 21.54 93.16
N ILE A 96 1.39 22.87 93.19
CA ILE A 96 0.94 23.66 92.04
C ILE A 96 1.94 23.53 90.89
N SER A 97 3.23 23.76 91.14
CA SER A 97 4.25 23.58 90.09
C SER A 97 4.32 22.14 89.57
N ARG A 98 4.12 21.13 90.43
CA ARG A 98 4.02 19.71 90.00
C ARG A 98 2.82 19.48 89.08
N VAL A 99 1.66 20.06 89.39
CA VAL A 99 0.45 19.99 88.55
C VAL A 99 0.69 20.71 87.23
N GLU A 100 1.26 21.91 87.25
CA GLU A 100 1.63 22.68 86.05
C GLU A 100 2.61 21.91 85.16
N TYR A 101 3.64 21.26 85.73
CA TYR A 101 4.55 20.40 84.97
C TYR A 101 3.84 19.18 84.38
N ARG A 102 2.89 18.57 85.11
CA ARG A 102 2.07 17.46 84.60
C ARG A 102 1.16 17.92 83.46
N GLU A 103 0.57 19.10 83.58
CA GLU A 103 -0.27 19.69 82.54
C GLU A 103 0.54 20.08 81.31
N ALA A 104 1.71 20.70 81.49
CA ALA A 104 2.63 21.04 80.41
C ALA A 104 3.15 19.78 79.69
N THR A 105 3.49 18.72 80.42
CA THR A 105 3.89 17.44 79.82
C THR A 105 2.75 16.75 79.07
N ARG A 106 1.52 16.79 79.59
CA ARG A 106 0.33 16.31 78.85
C ARG A 106 0.05 17.14 77.61
N ALA A 107 0.17 18.47 77.69
CA ALA A 107 -0.02 19.37 76.55
C ALA A 107 1.05 19.12 75.46
N LEU A 108 2.32 18.97 75.86
CA LEU A 108 3.39 18.59 74.95
C LEU A 108 3.18 17.19 74.34
N ALA A 109 2.68 16.23 75.12
CA ALA A 109 2.36 14.89 74.60
C ALA A 109 1.25 14.95 73.52
N LYS A 110 0.18 15.72 73.77
CA LYS A 110 -0.88 15.96 72.78
C LYS A 110 -0.36 16.65 71.53
N ALA A 111 0.44 17.71 71.69
CA ALA A 111 1.04 18.42 70.56
C ALA A 111 1.98 17.51 69.74
N ASN A 112 2.77 16.66 70.40
CA ASN A 112 3.61 15.67 69.71
C ASN A 112 2.78 14.62 68.97
N GLU A 113 1.66 14.16 69.54
CA GLU A 113 0.73 13.24 68.87
C GLU A 113 0.06 13.90 67.65
N GLU A 114 -0.38 15.15 67.78
CA GLU A 114 -0.91 15.95 66.67
C GLU A 114 0.12 16.14 65.56
N LEU A 115 1.37 16.49 65.90
CA LEU A 115 2.47 16.62 64.95
C LEU A 115 2.79 15.28 64.27
N ALA A 116 2.82 14.17 65.01
CA ALA A 116 3.04 12.85 64.45
C ALA A 116 1.91 12.46 63.48
N ASN A 117 0.65 12.76 63.82
CA ASN A 117 -0.50 12.54 62.95
C ASN A 117 -0.44 13.42 61.69
N GLN A 118 -0.04 14.69 61.81
CA GLN A 118 0.16 15.58 60.67
C GLN A 118 1.29 15.08 59.77
N GLN A 119 2.41 14.65 60.34
CA GLN A 119 3.52 14.05 59.60
C GLN A 119 3.07 12.79 58.85
N TYR A 120 2.35 11.89 59.52
CA TYR A 120 1.83 10.67 58.89
C TYR A 120 0.87 10.98 57.72
N ARG A 121 -0.03 11.96 57.88
CA ARG A 121 -0.92 12.40 56.80
C ARG A 121 -0.14 12.99 55.62
N ALA A 122 0.82 13.88 55.90
CA ALA A 122 1.66 14.46 54.86
C ALA A 122 2.52 13.40 54.13
N GLU A 123 3.06 12.42 54.87
CA GLU A 123 3.78 11.27 54.30
C GLU A 123 2.86 10.40 53.43
N LYS A 124 1.61 10.18 53.85
CA LYS A 124 0.63 9.46 53.04
C LYS A 124 0.29 10.21 51.75
N ASP A 125 -0.02 11.50 51.86
CA ASP A 125 -0.38 12.33 50.70
C ASP A 125 0.80 12.44 49.71
N THR A 126 2.02 12.61 50.21
CA THR A 126 3.23 12.61 49.37
C THR A 126 3.46 11.26 48.71
N ASN A 127 3.24 10.13 49.40
CA ASN A 127 3.31 8.80 48.80
C ASN A 127 2.24 8.62 47.72
N ASP A 128 1.00 9.07 47.95
CA ASP A 128 -0.08 8.98 46.95
C ASP A 128 0.25 9.81 45.70
N ILE A 129 0.79 11.04 45.88
CA ILE A 129 1.29 11.86 44.76
C ILE A 129 2.43 11.16 44.03
N ILE A 130 3.42 10.60 44.76
CA ILE A 130 4.55 9.88 44.15
C ILE A 130 4.07 8.66 43.36
N THR A 131 3.11 7.89 43.87
CA THR A 131 2.59 6.72 43.15
C THR A 131 1.82 7.11 41.91
N PHE A 132 1.02 8.20 41.96
CA PHE A 132 0.34 8.76 40.80
C PHE A 132 1.33 9.22 39.73
N LEU A 133 2.34 10.01 40.11
CA LEU A 133 3.38 10.49 39.19
C LEU A 133 4.16 9.32 38.57
N LYS A 134 4.55 8.32 39.36
CA LYS A 134 5.21 7.10 38.84
C LYS A 134 4.31 6.33 37.89
N ARG A 135 2.99 6.30 38.09
CA ARG A 135 2.07 5.64 37.16
C ARG A 135 1.98 6.42 35.85
N ALA A 136 1.79 7.73 35.93
CA ALA A 136 1.76 8.62 34.77
C ALA A 136 3.08 8.59 33.97
N ASP A 137 4.23 8.54 34.65
CA ASP A 137 5.52 8.42 33.99
C ASP A 137 5.66 7.08 33.27
N ARG A 138 5.23 5.96 33.90
CA ARG A 138 5.24 4.65 33.24
C ARG A 138 4.34 4.64 31.99
N GLU A 139 3.14 5.17 32.10
CA GLU A 139 2.21 5.29 30.96
C GLU A 139 2.82 6.13 29.84
N LYS A 140 3.40 7.29 30.16
CA LYS A 140 4.11 8.13 29.17
C LYS A 140 5.29 7.39 28.55
N THR A 141 6.13 6.72 29.33
CA THR A 141 7.26 5.95 28.78
C THR A 141 6.80 4.80 27.88
N ALA A 142 5.67 4.15 28.21
CA ALA A 142 5.08 3.13 27.35
C ALA A 142 4.54 3.73 26.04
N THR A 143 3.89 4.89 26.09
CA THR A 143 3.45 5.59 24.87
C THR A 143 4.61 6.06 24.00
N ILE A 144 5.69 6.55 24.61
CA ILE A 144 6.92 6.94 23.89
C ILE A 144 7.51 5.71 23.20
N ALA A 145 7.67 4.59 23.91
CA ALA A 145 8.18 3.36 23.32
C ALA A 145 7.32 2.84 22.16
N ALA A 146 5.99 2.87 22.30
CA ALA A 146 5.07 2.47 21.23
C ALA A 146 5.17 3.39 20.00
N LEU A 147 5.27 4.71 20.20
CA LEU A 147 5.46 5.69 19.13
C LEU A 147 6.82 5.54 18.45
N GLU A 148 7.89 5.28 19.21
CA GLU A 148 9.23 5.00 18.67
C GLU A 148 9.22 3.74 17.81
N GLU A 149 8.53 2.68 18.24
CA GLU A 149 8.39 1.45 17.47
C GLU A 149 7.55 1.67 16.20
N GLN A 150 6.46 2.41 16.29
CA GLN A 150 5.67 2.80 15.11
C GLN A 150 6.51 3.61 14.12
N LEU A 151 7.29 4.57 14.60
CA LEU A 151 8.16 5.39 13.78
C LEU A 151 9.28 4.57 13.11
N LYS A 152 9.79 3.52 13.77
CA LYS A 152 10.71 2.55 13.16
C LYS A 152 10.03 1.76 12.04
N ARG A 153 8.86 1.18 12.28
CA ARG A 153 8.12 0.42 11.26
C ARG A 153 7.78 1.27 10.04
N GLU A 154 7.34 2.52 10.23
CA GLU A 154 7.05 3.43 9.11
C GLU A 154 8.31 3.82 8.34
N LYS A 155 9.45 4.00 9.02
CA LYS A 155 10.75 4.21 8.33
C LYS A 155 11.17 3.00 7.52
N GLU A 156 11.00 1.79 8.05
CA GLU A 156 11.31 0.54 7.35
C GLU A 156 10.42 0.36 6.10
N LYS A 157 9.11 0.61 6.22
CA LYS A 157 8.20 0.60 5.07
C LYS A 157 8.59 1.64 4.03
N ALA A 158 8.87 2.87 4.43
CA ALA A 158 9.29 3.92 3.50
C ALA A 158 10.60 3.59 2.79
N LEU A 159 11.54 2.92 3.48
CA LEU A 159 12.77 2.41 2.85
C LEU A 159 12.46 1.29 1.84
N GLN A 160 11.61 0.33 2.20
CA GLN A 160 11.19 -0.75 1.31
C GLN A 160 10.48 -0.22 0.05
N GLU A 161 9.55 0.72 0.20
CA GLU A 161 8.87 1.38 -0.92
C GLU A 161 9.87 2.15 -1.80
N LYS A 162 10.83 2.85 -1.20
CA LYS A 162 11.89 3.54 -1.94
C LYS A 162 12.75 2.54 -2.73
N ASP A 163 13.10 1.41 -2.14
CA ASP A 163 13.94 0.40 -2.78
C ASP A 163 13.19 -0.33 -3.90
N LEU A 164 11.89 -0.61 -3.72
CA LEU A 164 11.02 -1.13 -4.79
C LEU A 164 10.92 -0.14 -5.95
N LEU A 165 10.67 1.14 -5.65
CA LEU A 165 10.59 2.19 -6.67
C LEU A 165 11.91 2.33 -7.44
N VAL A 166 13.05 2.29 -6.73
CA VAL A 166 14.38 2.30 -7.35
C VAL A 166 14.56 1.08 -8.26
N ALA A 167 14.19 -0.11 -7.81
CA ALA A 167 14.29 -1.33 -8.61
C ALA A 167 13.42 -1.27 -9.89
N GLU A 168 12.18 -0.77 -9.79
CA GLU A 168 11.30 -0.57 -10.96
C GLU A 168 11.89 0.42 -11.97
N TYR A 169 12.44 1.55 -11.50
CA TYR A 169 13.07 2.52 -12.39
C TYR A 169 14.37 2.00 -12.99
N MET A 170 15.17 1.23 -12.25
CA MET A 170 16.33 0.54 -12.80
C MET A 170 15.94 -0.41 -13.92
N GLN A 171 14.92 -1.24 -13.74
CA GLN A 171 14.43 -2.13 -14.80
C GLN A 171 13.94 -1.36 -16.03
N LYS A 172 13.25 -0.23 -15.85
CA LYS A 172 12.82 0.64 -16.94
C LYS A 172 14.02 1.25 -17.68
N ILE A 173 15.06 1.66 -16.96
CA ILE A 173 16.29 2.19 -17.54
C ILE A 173 16.98 1.09 -18.34
N ASP A 174 17.20 -0.10 -17.77
CA ASP A 174 17.84 -1.23 -18.44
C ASP A 174 17.09 -1.62 -19.72
N ALA A 175 15.75 -1.69 -19.67
CA ALA A 175 14.93 -1.98 -20.84
C ALA A 175 15.05 -0.92 -21.95
N LEU A 176 15.17 0.36 -21.58
CA LEU A 176 15.39 1.45 -22.53
C LEU A 176 16.81 1.43 -23.12
N GLU A 177 17.81 1.13 -22.31
CA GLU A 177 19.19 0.96 -22.76
C GLU A 177 19.31 -0.18 -23.75
N GLU A 178 18.65 -1.31 -23.51
CA GLU A 178 18.69 -2.46 -24.41
C GLU A 178 17.98 -2.18 -25.73
N ARG A 179 16.82 -1.50 -25.69
CA ARG A 179 16.15 -1.01 -26.91
C ARG A 179 17.03 -0.02 -27.68
N PHE A 180 17.77 0.83 -26.98
CA PHE A 180 18.70 1.78 -27.61
C PHE A 180 19.88 1.05 -28.27
N LYS A 181 20.49 0.07 -27.60
CA LYS A 181 21.55 -0.78 -28.17
C LYS A 181 21.06 -1.51 -29.42
N GLN A 182 19.87 -2.11 -29.35
CA GLN A 182 19.26 -2.79 -30.50
C GLN A 182 19.07 -1.83 -31.69
N ARG A 183 18.45 -0.66 -31.45
CA ARG A 183 18.22 0.33 -32.50
C ARG A 183 19.52 0.92 -33.07
N SER A 184 20.55 1.05 -32.24
CA SER A 184 21.89 1.47 -32.68
C SER A 184 22.55 0.42 -33.58
N SER A 185 22.45 -0.86 -33.23
CA SER A 185 22.93 -1.98 -34.06
C SER A 185 22.20 -2.02 -35.42
N ASP A 186 20.87 -1.89 -35.42
CA ASP A 186 20.08 -1.82 -36.64
C ASP A 186 20.47 -0.63 -37.53
N PHE A 187 20.71 0.53 -36.92
CA PHE A 187 21.19 1.71 -37.64
C PHE A 187 22.57 1.47 -38.28
N GLN A 188 23.51 0.83 -37.58
CA GLN A 188 24.82 0.48 -38.13
C GLN A 188 24.71 -0.50 -39.30
N ARG A 189 23.84 -1.52 -39.18
CA ARG A 189 23.56 -2.47 -40.27
C ARG A 189 23.00 -1.76 -41.50
N MET A 190 21.95 -0.94 -41.33
CA MET A 190 21.37 -0.16 -42.42
C MET A 190 22.38 0.81 -43.06
N GLN A 191 23.26 1.42 -42.25
CA GLN A 191 24.33 2.27 -42.77
C GLN A 191 25.35 1.47 -43.60
N GLY A 192 25.65 0.24 -43.19
CA GLY A 192 26.46 -0.72 -43.96
C GLY A 192 25.82 -1.06 -45.31
N GLU A 193 24.56 -1.46 -45.30
CA GLU A 193 23.77 -1.75 -46.52
C GLU A 193 23.68 -0.53 -47.45
N LEU A 194 23.52 0.67 -46.89
CA LEU A 194 23.49 1.89 -47.71
C LEU A 194 24.83 2.14 -48.41
N LYS A 195 25.96 1.84 -47.75
CA LYS A 195 27.29 1.95 -48.37
C LYS A 195 27.47 0.93 -49.49
N THR A 196 27.04 -0.31 -49.29
CA THR A 196 27.11 -1.34 -50.35
C THR A 196 26.22 -0.96 -51.52
N ILE A 197 24.98 -0.51 -51.29
CA ILE A 197 24.08 -0.03 -52.35
C ILE A 197 24.69 1.15 -53.12
N LYS A 198 25.29 2.12 -52.43
CA LYS A 198 26.00 3.24 -53.08
C LYS A 198 27.15 2.73 -53.97
N HIS A 199 27.92 1.74 -53.49
CA HIS A 199 28.97 1.12 -54.28
C HIS A 199 28.41 0.40 -55.52
N PHE A 200 27.36 -0.40 -55.36
CA PHE A 200 26.68 -1.07 -56.47
C PHE A 200 26.16 -0.10 -57.51
N ARG A 201 25.56 1.03 -57.09
CA ARG A 201 25.11 2.09 -58.02
C ARG A 201 26.27 2.67 -58.82
N LYS A 202 27.43 2.88 -58.20
CA LYS A 202 28.64 3.36 -58.90
C LYS A 202 29.17 2.35 -59.91
N ILE A 203 29.27 1.07 -59.53
CA ILE A 203 29.68 0.00 -60.46
C ILE A 203 28.68 -0.10 -61.63
N LYS A 204 27.39 -0.07 -61.34
CA LYS A 204 26.34 -0.15 -62.36
C LYS A 204 26.46 1.00 -63.37
N ALA A 205 26.64 2.24 -62.90
CA ALA A 205 26.83 3.39 -63.79
C ALA A 205 28.07 3.23 -64.69
N ASN A 206 29.19 2.77 -64.14
CA ASN A 206 30.40 2.51 -64.92
C ASN A 206 30.19 1.42 -65.98
N LEU A 207 29.52 0.31 -65.62
CA LEU A 207 29.22 -0.78 -66.55
C LEU A 207 28.27 -0.34 -67.67
N GLU A 208 27.28 0.50 -67.35
CA GLU A 208 26.38 1.09 -68.35
C GLU A 208 27.13 1.99 -69.34
N GLU A 209 28.08 2.80 -68.84
CA GLU A 209 28.96 3.63 -69.67
C GLU A 209 29.88 2.78 -70.57
N ASP A 210 30.49 1.72 -70.03
CA ASP A 210 31.32 0.78 -70.79
C ASP A 210 30.52 0.08 -71.90
N LEU A 211 29.27 -0.31 -71.63
CA LEU A 211 28.39 -0.90 -72.64
C LEU A 211 28.03 0.09 -73.75
N ILE A 212 27.81 1.37 -73.43
CA ILE A 212 27.57 2.42 -74.43
C ILE A 212 28.84 2.63 -75.27
N SER A 213 30.01 2.72 -74.63
CA SER A 213 31.31 2.87 -75.29
C SER A 213 31.62 1.70 -76.23
N MET A 214 31.35 0.46 -75.80
CA MET A 214 31.53 -0.72 -76.63
C MET A 214 30.56 -0.75 -77.82
N ARG A 215 29.28 -0.41 -77.62
CA ARG A 215 28.32 -0.30 -78.73
C ARG A 215 28.76 0.73 -79.77
N GLU A 216 29.26 1.88 -79.33
CA GLU A 216 29.77 2.92 -80.23
C GLU A 216 31.00 2.43 -81.00
N LYS A 217 31.95 1.77 -80.32
CA LYS A 217 33.13 1.18 -80.98
C LYS A 217 32.75 0.14 -82.02
N ILE A 218 31.79 -0.72 -81.73
CA ILE A 218 31.27 -1.71 -82.68
C ILE A 218 30.63 -1.01 -83.88
N TYR A 219 29.79 -0.01 -83.64
CA TYR A 219 29.14 0.77 -84.70
C TYR A 219 30.17 1.45 -85.63
N ILE A 220 31.20 2.09 -85.06
CA ILE A 220 32.27 2.74 -85.83
C ILE A 220 33.07 1.70 -86.63
N ALA A 221 33.40 0.55 -86.03
CA ALA A 221 34.14 -0.51 -86.68
C ALA A 221 33.34 -1.11 -87.85
N ASP A 222 32.06 -1.40 -87.65
CA ASP A 222 31.16 -1.95 -88.66
C ASP A 222 30.98 -0.97 -89.83
N ARG A 223 30.77 0.32 -89.53
CA ARG A 223 30.75 1.38 -90.55
C ARG A 223 32.07 1.44 -91.33
N GLY A 224 33.20 1.39 -90.64
CA GLY A 224 34.53 1.38 -91.26
C GLY A 224 34.77 0.14 -92.15
N HIS A 225 34.31 -1.03 -91.71
CA HIS A 225 34.36 -2.25 -92.50
C HIS A 225 33.48 -2.14 -93.75
N GLN A 226 32.26 -1.63 -93.61
CA GLN A 226 31.33 -1.44 -94.73
C GLN A 226 31.87 -0.43 -95.76
N GLU A 227 32.48 0.67 -95.32
CA GLU A 227 33.17 1.62 -96.20
C GLU A 227 34.37 0.98 -96.91
N SER A 228 35.17 0.17 -96.20
CA SER A 228 36.30 -0.55 -96.79
C SER A 228 35.85 -1.56 -97.84
N LEU A 229 34.76 -2.29 -97.55
CA LEU A 229 34.16 -3.30 -98.42
C LEU A 229 33.60 -2.64 -99.69
N ALA A 230 32.89 -1.52 -99.57
CA ALA A 230 32.44 -0.74 -100.73
C ALA A 230 33.62 -0.24 -101.59
N ARG A 231 34.74 0.17 -100.96
CA ARG A 231 35.96 0.59 -101.69
C ARG A 231 36.61 -0.57 -102.43
N THR A 232 36.70 -1.75 -101.83
CA THR A 232 37.29 -2.93 -102.49
C THR A 232 36.37 -3.45 -103.59
N GLU A 233 35.05 -3.49 -103.37
CA GLU A 233 34.06 -3.81 -104.40
C GLU A 233 34.19 -2.89 -105.61
N TYR A 234 34.31 -1.58 -105.41
CA TYR A 234 34.53 -0.63 -106.50
C TYR A 234 35.82 -0.91 -107.29
N LYS A 235 36.93 -1.21 -106.59
CA LYS A 235 38.19 -1.62 -107.23
C LYS A 235 38.06 -2.94 -108.00
N PHE A 236 37.35 -3.92 -107.45
CA PHE A 236 37.09 -5.20 -108.12
C PHE A 236 36.20 -5.01 -109.35
N TYR A 237 35.14 -4.21 -109.26
CA TYR A 237 34.27 -3.90 -110.40
C TYR A 237 35.04 -3.22 -111.53
N THR A 238 35.85 -2.21 -111.22
CA THR A 238 36.67 -1.51 -112.23
C THR A 238 37.71 -2.44 -112.86
N ALA A 239 38.41 -3.25 -112.07
CA ALA A 239 39.37 -4.23 -112.59
C ALA A 239 38.69 -5.32 -113.42
N ARG A 240 37.50 -5.80 -113.00
CA ARG A 240 36.70 -6.78 -113.73
C ARG A 240 36.33 -6.26 -115.12
N ILE A 241 35.81 -5.04 -115.21
CA ILE A 241 35.46 -4.40 -116.48
C ILE A 241 36.70 -4.29 -117.40
N HIS A 242 37.86 -3.93 -116.83
CA HIS A 242 39.10 -3.85 -117.61
C HIS A 242 39.54 -5.22 -118.15
N LEU A 243 39.54 -6.26 -117.30
CA LEU A 243 39.90 -7.62 -117.69
C LEU A 243 38.91 -8.23 -118.68
N GLU A 244 37.62 -7.96 -118.50
CA GLU A 244 36.55 -8.38 -119.42
C GLU A 244 36.78 -7.79 -120.81
N LYS A 245 37.10 -6.50 -120.90
CA LYS A 245 37.46 -5.83 -122.15
C LYS A 245 38.73 -6.39 -122.80
N GLU A 246 39.76 -6.71 -122.00
CA GLU A 246 40.99 -7.36 -122.49
C GLU A 246 40.72 -8.79 -122.98
N ALA A 247 39.87 -9.55 -122.28
CA ALA A 247 39.48 -10.90 -122.67
C ALA A 247 38.67 -10.89 -123.98
N GLU A 248 37.71 -9.96 -124.12
CA GLU A 248 36.97 -9.76 -125.37
C GLU A 248 37.93 -9.46 -126.54
N GLN A 249 38.92 -8.60 -126.34
CA GLN A 249 39.96 -8.34 -127.35
C GLN A 249 40.76 -9.60 -127.70
N LYS A 250 41.21 -10.38 -126.71
CA LYS A 250 41.93 -11.64 -126.97
C LYS A 250 41.06 -12.68 -127.66
N ILE A 251 39.77 -12.78 -127.34
CA ILE A 251 38.82 -13.67 -128.02
C ILE A 251 38.70 -13.28 -129.49
N THR A 252 38.60 -11.97 -129.80
CA THR A 252 38.58 -11.52 -131.21
C THR A 252 39.86 -11.90 -131.95
N GLN A 253 41.03 -11.72 -131.32
CA GLN A 253 42.33 -12.11 -131.90
C GLN A 253 42.45 -13.63 -132.10
N LEU A 254 42.01 -14.42 -131.13
CA LEU A 254 42.02 -15.89 -131.22
C LEU A 254 41.04 -16.40 -132.27
N ALA A 255 39.88 -15.75 -132.44
CA ALA A 255 38.94 -16.12 -133.50
C ALA A 255 39.56 -15.87 -134.90
N GLU A 256 40.32 -14.79 -135.06
CA GLU A 256 41.08 -14.50 -136.29
C GLU A 256 42.20 -15.52 -136.52
N GLN A 257 42.96 -15.86 -135.47
CA GLN A 257 44.02 -16.87 -135.52
C GLN A 257 43.48 -18.28 -135.76
N ALA A 258 42.38 -18.68 -135.14
CA ALA A 258 41.73 -19.97 -135.34
C ALA A 258 41.19 -20.11 -136.77
N HIS A 259 40.71 -19.02 -137.38
CA HIS A 259 40.38 -19.01 -138.81
C HIS A 259 41.60 -19.22 -139.70
N HIS A 260 42.77 -18.69 -139.33
CA HIS A 260 44.02 -18.88 -140.07
C HIS A 260 44.64 -20.26 -139.84
N GLU A 261 44.54 -20.82 -138.63
CA GLU A 261 45.03 -22.15 -138.30
C GLU A 261 44.14 -23.29 -138.80
N ALA A 262 42.82 -23.09 -138.92
CA ALA A 262 41.92 -24.05 -139.56
C ALA A 262 42.28 -24.32 -141.03
N ILE A 263 42.96 -23.36 -141.70
CA ILE A 263 43.49 -23.52 -143.06
C ILE A 263 44.81 -24.32 -143.04
N ALA A 264 45.57 -24.29 -141.95
CA ALA A 264 46.95 -24.80 -141.90
C ALA A 264 47.08 -26.23 -141.35
N GLN A 265 46.10 -26.78 -140.63
CA GLN A 265 46.32 -27.99 -139.82
C GLN A 265 45.79 -29.31 -140.45
N LEU A 266 46.13 -29.53 -141.73
CA LEU A 266 46.26 -30.86 -142.37
C LEU A 266 47.46 -31.66 -141.78
N GLY A 267 47.68 -31.59 -140.47
CA GLY A 267 48.82 -32.18 -139.75
C GLY A 267 48.41 -33.34 -138.84
N THR A 268 47.72 -34.32 -139.41
CA THR A 268 46.93 -35.37 -138.72
C THR A 268 47.73 -36.44 -137.96
N ALA A 269 49.05 -36.37 -137.86
CA ALA A 269 49.86 -37.39 -137.18
C ALA A 269 50.25 -37.05 -135.73
N SER A 270 50.23 -35.79 -135.31
CA SER A 270 50.41 -35.40 -133.90
C SER A 270 49.11 -35.49 -133.08
N HIS A 271 47.96 -35.51 -133.74
CA HIS A 271 46.64 -35.44 -133.11
C HIS A 271 46.24 -36.73 -132.38
N THR A 272 46.75 -37.88 -132.82
CA THR A 272 46.42 -39.20 -132.25
C THR A 272 47.12 -39.45 -130.90
N VAL A 273 48.35 -38.96 -130.73
CA VAL A 273 49.08 -39.04 -129.45
C VAL A 273 48.53 -38.06 -128.42
N PHE A 274 48.10 -36.86 -128.85
CA PHE A 274 47.41 -35.91 -127.97
C PHE A 274 46.06 -36.43 -127.46
N LYS A 275 45.27 -37.12 -128.30
CA LYS A 275 43.95 -37.64 -127.93
C LYS A 275 44.01 -38.66 -126.78
N GLU A 276 45.04 -39.51 -126.78
CA GLU A 276 45.23 -40.50 -125.71
C GLU A 276 45.74 -39.85 -124.41
N ASN A 277 46.62 -38.85 -124.52
CA ASN A 277 47.10 -38.06 -123.37
C ASN A 277 45.96 -37.25 -122.72
N VAL A 278 45.01 -36.76 -123.52
CA VAL A 278 43.79 -36.08 -123.03
C VAL A 278 42.90 -37.06 -122.25
N ARG A 279 42.65 -38.25 -122.79
CA ARG A 279 41.82 -39.27 -122.13
C ARG A 279 42.40 -39.70 -120.77
N LEU A 280 43.72 -39.92 -120.70
CA LEU A 280 44.39 -40.29 -119.45
C LEU A 280 44.39 -39.15 -118.42
N ASN A 281 44.57 -37.90 -118.85
CA ASN A 281 44.48 -36.74 -117.97
C ASN A 281 43.05 -36.48 -117.46
N GLU A 282 42.03 -36.76 -118.27
CA GLU A 282 40.64 -36.70 -117.82
C GLU A 282 40.37 -37.72 -116.72
N ALA A 283 40.79 -38.97 -116.89
CA ALA A 283 40.65 -40.02 -115.88
C ALA A 283 41.41 -39.66 -114.58
N LEU A 284 42.63 -39.14 -114.68
CA LEU A 284 43.40 -38.68 -113.52
C LEU A 284 42.68 -37.53 -112.79
N ASN A 285 42.14 -36.56 -113.53
CA ASN A 285 41.39 -35.44 -112.95
C ASN A 285 40.12 -35.88 -112.23
N TYR A 286 39.42 -36.92 -112.71
CA TYR A 286 38.27 -37.48 -111.99
C TYR A 286 38.67 -38.04 -110.63
N TYR A 287 39.73 -38.84 -110.56
CA TYR A 287 40.20 -39.40 -109.28
C TYR A 287 40.75 -38.34 -108.33
N VAL A 288 41.41 -37.29 -108.86
CA VAL A 288 41.84 -36.15 -108.04
C VAL A 288 40.64 -35.41 -107.45
N LYS A 289 39.59 -35.15 -108.24
CA LYS A 289 38.36 -34.51 -107.76
C LYS A 289 37.66 -35.35 -106.68
N GLU A 290 37.53 -36.66 -106.90
CA GLU A 290 36.93 -37.57 -105.94
C GLU A 290 37.75 -37.63 -104.63
N ALA A 291 39.08 -37.68 -104.72
CA ALA A 291 39.96 -37.62 -103.56
C ALA A 291 39.85 -36.29 -102.80
N GLU A 292 39.71 -35.17 -103.51
CA GLU A 292 39.47 -33.86 -102.90
C GLU A 292 38.10 -33.77 -102.21
N GLU A 293 37.05 -34.31 -102.82
CA GLU A 293 35.70 -34.36 -102.23
C GLU A 293 35.66 -35.23 -100.98
N LEU A 294 36.29 -36.41 -101.02
CA LEU A 294 36.47 -37.27 -99.84
C LEU A 294 37.27 -36.56 -98.74
N LYS A 295 38.31 -35.81 -99.10
CA LYS A 295 39.08 -35.02 -98.13
C LYS A 295 38.23 -33.90 -97.51
N ARG A 296 37.44 -33.17 -98.31
CA ARG A 296 36.52 -32.13 -97.83
C ARG A 296 35.48 -32.72 -96.87
N THR A 297 34.83 -33.82 -97.24
CA THR A 297 33.84 -34.48 -96.38
C THR A 297 34.46 -34.99 -95.08
N ASN A 298 35.66 -35.59 -95.13
CA ASN A 298 36.38 -36.03 -93.95
C ASN A 298 36.69 -34.86 -93.01
N ILE A 299 37.19 -33.72 -93.53
CA ILE A 299 37.42 -32.51 -92.74
C ILE A 299 36.11 -32.01 -92.09
N THR A 300 35.01 -31.94 -92.84
CA THR A 300 33.73 -31.50 -92.26
C THR A 300 33.19 -32.46 -91.19
N LEU A 301 33.44 -33.76 -91.32
CA LEU A 301 33.04 -34.75 -90.33
C LEU A 301 33.93 -34.68 -89.08
N THR A 302 35.23 -34.44 -89.22
CA THR A 302 36.13 -34.26 -88.07
C THR A 302 35.80 -32.98 -87.31
N GLU A 303 35.51 -31.88 -88.00
CA GLU A 303 35.04 -30.63 -87.38
C GLU A 303 33.71 -30.83 -86.62
N LYS A 304 32.73 -31.52 -87.24
CA LYS A 304 31.46 -31.86 -86.57
C LYS A 304 31.67 -32.74 -85.35
N ASN A 305 32.50 -33.78 -85.44
CA ASN A 305 32.82 -34.63 -84.30
C ASN A 305 33.50 -33.86 -83.16
N ALA A 306 34.41 -32.94 -83.48
CA ALA A 306 35.02 -32.06 -82.48
C ALA A 306 33.98 -31.14 -81.81
N SER A 307 33.06 -30.56 -82.58
CA SER A 307 31.98 -29.72 -82.03
C SER A 307 31.01 -30.51 -81.12
N LEU A 308 30.66 -31.73 -81.52
CA LEU A 308 29.80 -32.62 -80.73
C LEU A 308 30.48 -33.08 -79.45
N ALA A 309 31.80 -33.31 -79.47
CA ALA A 309 32.57 -33.65 -78.27
C ALA A 309 32.54 -32.51 -77.25
N LEU A 310 32.77 -31.26 -77.68
CA LEU A 310 32.67 -30.07 -76.81
C LEU A 310 31.25 -29.88 -76.28
N LEU A 311 30.22 -30.07 -77.10
CA LEU A 311 28.83 -29.98 -76.67
C LEU A 311 28.47 -31.08 -75.65
N LYS A 312 29.03 -32.28 -75.79
CA LYS A 312 28.87 -33.35 -74.81
C LYS A 312 29.52 -32.99 -73.48
N GLU A 313 30.76 -32.50 -73.49
CA GLU A 313 31.49 -32.11 -72.28
C GLU A 313 30.79 -30.97 -71.53
N THR A 314 30.37 -29.93 -72.25
CA THR A 314 29.61 -28.81 -71.66
C THR A 314 28.28 -29.26 -71.05
N ASN A 315 27.54 -30.14 -71.73
CA ASN A 315 26.30 -30.72 -71.18
C ASN A 315 26.55 -31.61 -69.95
N GLU A 316 27.67 -32.34 -69.91
CA GLU A 316 28.06 -33.12 -68.72
C GLU A 316 28.40 -32.22 -67.52
N LEU A 317 29.08 -31.10 -67.74
CA LEU A 317 29.37 -30.12 -66.69
C LEU A 317 28.09 -29.46 -66.15
N ILE A 318 27.19 -29.03 -67.05
CA ILE A 318 25.90 -28.44 -66.64
C ILE A 318 25.08 -29.45 -65.84
N ARG A 319 25.04 -30.72 -66.26
CA ARG A 319 24.32 -31.77 -65.53
C ARG A 319 24.89 -31.98 -64.13
N LYS A 320 26.21 -32.04 -63.99
CA LYS A 320 26.87 -32.17 -62.68
C LYS A 320 26.57 -30.99 -61.76
N GLU A 321 26.51 -29.77 -62.29
CA GLU A 321 26.14 -28.57 -61.54
C GLU A 321 24.67 -28.57 -61.12
N VAL A 322 23.75 -28.97 -62.01
CA VAL A 322 22.33 -29.11 -61.65
C VAL A 322 22.15 -30.21 -60.60
N ASP A 323 22.86 -31.32 -60.72
CA ASP A 323 22.82 -32.41 -59.74
C ASP A 323 23.37 -32.00 -58.37
N SER A 324 24.44 -31.19 -58.33
CA SER A 324 25.00 -30.68 -57.08
C SER A 324 24.04 -29.68 -56.40
N GLN A 325 23.40 -28.79 -57.17
CA GLN A 325 22.40 -27.85 -56.69
C GLN A 325 21.13 -28.55 -56.19
N ASN A 326 20.63 -29.57 -56.90
CA ASN A 326 19.49 -30.35 -56.44
C ASN A 326 19.79 -31.08 -55.12
N ARG A 327 21.01 -31.61 -54.95
CA ARG A 327 21.41 -32.25 -53.70
C ARG A 327 21.48 -31.27 -52.54
N SER A 328 22.01 -30.06 -52.74
CA SER A 328 22.05 -29.05 -51.68
C SER A 328 20.65 -28.59 -51.29
N GLN A 329 19.77 -28.35 -52.25
CA GLN A 329 18.36 -28.02 -52.00
C GLN A 329 17.62 -29.15 -51.28
N GLN A 330 17.84 -30.40 -51.67
CA GLN A 330 17.21 -31.55 -51.01
C GLN A 330 17.66 -31.69 -49.55
N ASN A 331 18.94 -31.43 -49.26
CA ASN A 331 19.46 -31.40 -47.90
C ASN A 331 18.80 -30.28 -47.08
N GLU A 332 18.72 -29.07 -47.62
CA GLU A 332 18.06 -27.94 -46.96
C GLU A 332 16.58 -28.24 -46.67
N ILE A 333 15.85 -28.81 -47.65
CA ILE A 333 14.46 -29.24 -47.45
C ILE A 333 14.37 -30.29 -46.34
N SER A 334 15.30 -31.25 -46.29
CA SER A 334 15.30 -32.27 -45.24
C SER A 334 15.57 -31.69 -43.84
N GLU A 335 16.46 -30.72 -43.72
CA GLU A 335 16.74 -30.01 -42.46
C GLU A 335 15.55 -29.17 -42.00
N LEU A 336 14.90 -28.45 -42.92
CA LEU A 336 13.70 -27.67 -42.63
C LEU A 336 12.55 -28.57 -42.20
N ARG A 337 12.36 -29.72 -42.86
CA ARG A 337 11.35 -30.71 -42.44
C ARG A 337 11.62 -31.27 -41.06
N ALA A 338 12.88 -31.57 -40.72
CA ALA A 338 13.24 -32.03 -39.38
C ALA A 338 12.92 -30.97 -38.31
N LYS A 339 13.23 -29.69 -38.59
CA LYS A 339 12.89 -28.57 -37.70
C LYS A 339 11.38 -28.41 -37.52
N LEU A 340 10.60 -28.52 -38.60
CA LEU A 340 9.14 -28.47 -38.52
C LEU A 340 8.59 -29.55 -37.59
N VAL A 341 9.04 -30.80 -37.75
CA VAL A 341 8.61 -31.91 -36.87
C VAL A 341 8.96 -31.63 -35.41
N THR A 342 10.16 -31.11 -35.12
CA THR A 342 10.53 -30.78 -33.73
C THR A 342 9.69 -29.65 -33.13
N LEU A 343 9.34 -28.64 -33.93
CA LEU A 343 8.50 -27.53 -33.50
C LEU A 343 7.04 -27.99 -33.30
N GLU A 344 6.52 -28.82 -34.20
CA GLU A 344 5.19 -29.43 -34.06
C GLU A 344 5.09 -30.30 -32.80
N GLN A 345 6.14 -31.08 -32.49
CA GLN A 345 6.21 -31.85 -31.23
C GLN A 345 6.24 -30.93 -30.01
N ALA A 346 7.07 -29.88 -30.01
CA ALA A 346 7.14 -28.93 -28.91
C ALA A 346 5.80 -28.20 -28.69
N LEU A 347 5.14 -27.76 -29.77
CA LEU A 347 3.82 -27.15 -29.71
C LEU A 347 2.75 -28.14 -29.21
N GLY A 348 2.83 -29.41 -29.61
CA GLY A 348 1.95 -30.46 -29.12
C GLY A 348 2.08 -30.69 -27.61
N ILE A 349 3.32 -30.71 -27.10
CA ILE A 349 3.60 -30.84 -25.65
C ILE A 349 3.04 -29.62 -24.92
N ILE A 350 3.39 -28.41 -25.35
CA ILE A 350 2.95 -27.16 -24.71
C ILE A 350 1.42 -27.05 -24.74
N SER A 351 0.78 -27.37 -25.86
CA SER A 351 -0.68 -27.36 -25.97
C SER A 351 -1.34 -28.39 -25.04
N GLY A 352 -0.73 -29.56 -24.86
CA GLY A 352 -1.23 -30.57 -23.92
C GLY A 352 -1.09 -30.13 -22.46
N GLU A 353 0.05 -29.54 -22.10
CA GLU A 353 0.29 -28.97 -20.76
C GLU A 353 -0.71 -27.85 -20.44
N PHE A 354 -0.98 -26.95 -21.40
CA PHE A 354 -1.99 -25.90 -21.23
C PHE A 354 -3.40 -26.44 -21.03
N GLU A 355 -3.77 -27.49 -21.79
CA GLU A 355 -5.08 -28.13 -21.65
C GLU A 355 -5.24 -28.75 -20.26
N GLN A 356 -4.21 -29.45 -19.80
CA GLN A 356 -4.18 -30.05 -18.46
C GLN A 356 -4.24 -28.98 -17.37
N GLU A 357 -3.44 -27.91 -17.46
CA GLU A 357 -3.48 -26.81 -16.48
C GLU A 357 -4.87 -26.17 -16.43
N ARG A 358 -5.52 -26.00 -17.59
CA ARG A 358 -6.89 -25.47 -17.65
C ARG A 358 -7.88 -26.39 -16.91
N GLU A 359 -7.81 -27.69 -17.14
CA GLU A 359 -8.66 -28.66 -16.44
C GLU A 359 -8.41 -28.65 -14.92
N GLU A 360 -7.15 -28.56 -14.49
CA GLU A 360 -6.79 -28.48 -13.07
C GLU A 360 -7.27 -27.18 -12.41
N VAL A 361 -7.22 -26.05 -13.13
CA VAL A 361 -7.78 -24.77 -12.67
C VAL A 361 -9.31 -24.86 -12.54
N GLU A 362 -9.97 -25.43 -13.54
CA GLU A 362 -11.43 -25.60 -13.54
C GLU A 362 -11.88 -26.50 -12.38
N GLN A 363 -11.20 -27.63 -12.15
CA GLN A 363 -11.47 -28.51 -11.02
C GLN A 363 -11.27 -27.80 -9.68
N ARG A 364 -10.17 -27.05 -9.51
CA ARG A 364 -9.93 -26.27 -8.28
C ARG A 364 -11.00 -25.22 -8.04
N ALA A 365 -11.43 -24.51 -9.09
CA ALA A 365 -12.51 -23.54 -8.99
C ALA A 365 -13.83 -24.21 -8.58
N MET A 366 -14.16 -25.36 -9.19
CA MET A 366 -15.34 -26.14 -8.84
C MET A 366 -15.34 -26.60 -7.37
N PHE A 367 -14.21 -27.10 -6.86
CA PHE A 367 -14.09 -27.49 -5.45
C PHE A 367 -14.23 -26.29 -4.49
N SER A 368 -13.62 -25.15 -4.81
CA SER A 368 -13.77 -23.92 -4.02
C SER A 368 -15.23 -23.46 -4.00
N MET A 369 -15.88 -23.39 -5.16
CA MET A 369 -17.29 -23.01 -5.25
C MET A 369 -18.20 -23.96 -4.47
N GLN A 370 -17.90 -25.26 -4.47
CA GLN A 370 -18.65 -26.23 -3.68
C GLN A 370 -18.46 -26.00 -2.18
N ALA A 371 -17.23 -25.73 -1.71
CA ALA A 371 -16.97 -25.39 -0.31
C ALA A 371 -17.68 -24.08 0.09
N ASP A 372 -17.57 -23.04 -0.74
CA ASP A 372 -18.23 -21.75 -0.54
C ASP A 372 -19.76 -21.90 -0.49
N SER A 373 -20.34 -22.75 -1.34
CA SER A 373 -21.78 -23.03 -1.33
C SER A 373 -22.24 -23.72 -0.04
N ALA A 374 -21.45 -24.65 0.50
CA ALA A 374 -21.76 -25.34 1.75
C ALA A 374 -21.67 -24.39 2.96
N ASP A 375 -20.68 -23.48 2.96
CA ASP A 375 -20.56 -22.44 3.99
C ASP A 375 -21.72 -21.44 3.91
N LEU A 376 -22.14 -21.06 2.71
CA LEU A 376 -23.30 -20.20 2.49
C LEU A 376 -24.58 -20.85 3.04
N GLU A 377 -24.84 -22.11 2.70
CA GLU A 377 -26.00 -22.87 3.24
C GLU A 377 -25.97 -22.94 4.78
N ARG A 378 -24.78 -23.15 5.37
CA ARG A 378 -24.60 -23.16 6.82
C ARG A 378 -24.93 -21.80 7.44
N LEU A 379 -24.47 -20.71 6.83
CA LEU A 379 -24.73 -19.36 7.29
C LEU A 379 -26.22 -19.00 7.18
N GLU A 380 -26.89 -19.39 6.09
CA GLU A 380 -28.33 -19.23 5.94
C GLU A 380 -29.12 -19.95 7.04
N MET A 381 -28.74 -21.20 7.38
CA MET A 381 -29.36 -21.92 8.50
C MET A 381 -29.17 -21.20 9.84
N LEU A 382 -27.99 -20.63 10.10
CA LEU A 382 -27.71 -19.87 11.32
C LEU A 382 -28.51 -18.58 11.39
N LEU A 383 -28.62 -17.85 10.27
CA LEU A 383 -29.45 -16.65 10.19
C LEU A 383 -30.92 -16.98 10.46
N ALA A 384 -31.46 -18.02 9.82
CA ALA A 384 -32.83 -18.46 10.05
C ALA A 384 -33.09 -18.87 11.52
N ALA A 385 -32.10 -19.48 12.19
CA ALA A 385 -32.20 -19.78 13.63
C ALA A 385 -32.21 -18.50 14.49
N ARG A 386 -31.34 -17.53 14.18
CA ARG A 386 -31.31 -16.23 14.89
C ARG A 386 -32.57 -15.41 14.67
N GLU A 387 -33.15 -15.43 13.48
CA GLU A 387 -34.43 -14.76 13.21
C GLU A 387 -35.58 -15.34 14.04
N LYS A 388 -35.60 -16.68 14.23
CA LYS A 388 -36.58 -17.32 15.11
C LYS A 388 -36.42 -16.90 16.57
N GLU A 389 -35.18 -16.87 17.08
CA GLU A 389 -34.89 -16.39 18.45
C GLU A 389 -35.29 -14.92 18.62
N LEU A 390 -34.94 -14.06 17.66
CA LEU A 390 -35.35 -12.65 17.65
C LEU A 390 -36.88 -12.52 17.59
N GLY A 391 -37.57 -13.38 16.84
CA GLY A 391 -39.02 -13.46 16.83
C GLY A 391 -39.59 -13.78 18.22
N GLN A 392 -39.02 -14.75 18.93
CA GLN A 392 -39.42 -15.08 20.30
C GLN A 392 -39.18 -13.93 21.27
N VAL A 393 -38.02 -13.27 21.20
CA VAL A 393 -37.71 -12.10 22.03
C VAL A 393 -38.69 -10.96 21.77
N LYS A 394 -39.02 -10.70 20.50
CA LYS A 394 -40.02 -9.68 20.12
C LYS A 394 -41.41 -10.02 20.69
N GLN A 395 -41.84 -11.27 20.60
CA GLN A 395 -43.12 -11.71 21.18
C GLN A 395 -43.15 -11.56 22.70
N LEU A 396 -42.08 -11.95 23.40
CA LEU A 396 -41.96 -11.78 24.85
C LEU A 396 -41.96 -10.30 25.24
N ALA A 397 -41.20 -9.46 24.54
CA ALA A 397 -41.17 -8.02 24.77
C ALA A 397 -42.56 -7.40 24.56
N GLN A 398 -43.27 -7.78 23.48
CA GLN A 398 -44.63 -7.31 23.22
C GLN A 398 -45.61 -7.76 24.32
N SER A 399 -45.52 -9.01 24.78
CA SER A 399 -46.32 -9.51 25.90
C SER A 399 -46.07 -8.71 27.20
N ILE A 400 -44.80 -8.45 27.53
CA ILE A 400 -44.43 -7.64 28.71
C ILE A 400 -44.99 -6.21 28.58
N ILE A 401 -44.92 -5.61 27.40
CA ILE A 401 -45.46 -4.27 27.15
C ILE A 401 -46.98 -4.26 27.31
N GLU A 402 -47.69 -5.26 26.75
CA GLU A 402 -49.15 -5.32 26.88
C GLU A 402 -49.57 -5.56 28.33
N GLN A 403 -48.91 -6.48 29.04
CA GLN A 403 -49.13 -6.69 30.48
C GLN A 403 -48.88 -5.41 31.29
N ARG A 404 -47.80 -4.67 30.97
CA ARG A 404 -47.51 -3.39 31.63
C ARG A 404 -48.60 -2.36 31.31
N LYS A 405 -49.05 -2.29 30.07
CA LYS A 405 -50.11 -1.37 29.65
C LYS A 405 -51.44 -1.70 30.33
N GLU A 406 -51.80 -2.98 30.46
CA GLU A 406 -52.96 -3.44 31.23
C GLU A 406 -52.85 -3.03 32.71
N LEU A 407 -51.68 -3.22 33.33
CA LEU A 407 -51.44 -2.78 34.71
C LEU A 407 -51.55 -1.25 34.83
N GLU A 408 -50.95 -0.50 33.91
CA GLU A 408 -51.03 0.96 33.90
C GLU A 408 -52.49 1.42 33.77
N LEU A 409 -53.28 0.83 32.87
CA LEU A 409 -54.71 1.11 32.74
C LEU A 409 -55.45 0.83 34.05
N PHE A 410 -55.22 -0.32 34.68
CA PHE A 410 -55.81 -0.65 35.98
C PHE A 410 -55.48 0.39 37.06
N PHE A 411 -54.23 0.87 37.13
CA PHE A 411 -53.87 1.93 38.09
C PHE A 411 -54.56 3.26 37.79
N HIS A 412 -54.70 3.64 36.53
CA HIS A 412 -55.43 4.86 36.15
C HIS A 412 -56.91 4.74 36.53
N GLU A 413 -57.56 3.62 36.21
CA GLU A 413 -58.96 3.34 36.57
C GLU A 413 -59.16 3.32 38.09
N ALA A 414 -58.26 2.69 38.84
CA ALA A 414 -58.31 2.68 40.30
C ALA A 414 -58.14 4.08 40.90
N LEU A 415 -57.20 4.89 40.36
CA LEU A 415 -57.03 6.28 40.78
C LEU A 415 -58.27 7.14 40.45
N GLU A 416 -58.87 6.96 39.28
CA GLU A 416 -60.11 7.64 38.92
C GLU A 416 -61.27 7.24 39.84
N HIS A 417 -61.41 5.96 40.14
CA HIS A 417 -62.42 5.47 41.08
C HIS A 417 -62.23 6.11 42.46
N VAL A 418 -61.00 6.13 42.98
CA VAL A 418 -60.71 6.75 44.28
C VAL A 418 -60.96 8.26 44.26
N ARG A 419 -60.58 8.98 43.19
CA ARG A 419 -60.89 10.41 43.06
C ARG A 419 -62.39 10.69 43.04
N LYS A 420 -63.18 9.87 42.32
CA LYS A 420 -64.65 9.96 42.33
C LYS A 420 -65.19 9.76 43.74
N GLU A 421 -64.73 8.72 44.42
CA GLU A 421 -65.18 8.39 45.77
C GLU A 421 -64.80 9.48 46.78
N ILE A 422 -63.57 10.01 46.72
CA ILE A 422 -63.15 11.21 47.46
C ILE A 422 -64.12 12.36 47.24
N GLY A 423 -64.44 12.68 45.98
CA GLY A 423 -65.38 13.76 45.66
C GLY A 423 -66.78 13.52 46.24
N THR A 424 -67.29 12.28 46.19
CA THR A 424 -68.58 11.93 46.79
C THR A 424 -68.54 12.03 48.32
N GLN A 425 -67.48 11.56 48.96
CA GLN A 425 -67.32 11.62 50.41
C GLN A 425 -67.17 13.05 50.92
N GLN A 426 -66.32 13.86 50.27
CA GLN A 426 -66.17 15.27 50.61
C GLN A 426 -67.50 16.02 50.47
N HIS A 427 -68.28 15.72 49.42
CA HIS A 427 -69.61 16.30 49.22
C HIS A 427 -70.63 15.84 50.29
N LEU A 428 -70.68 14.54 50.60
CA LEU A 428 -71.55 13.99 51.65
C LEU A 428 -71.21 14.58 53.01
N TYR A 429 -69.92 14.61 53.38
CA TYR A 429 -69.44 15.22 54.61
C TYR A 429 -69.84 16.70 54.70
N ARG A 430 -69.68 17.47 53.62
CA ARG A 430 -70.11 18.87 53.57
C ARG A 430 -71.62 19.02 53.77
N GLN A 431 -72.43 18.15 53.16
CA GLN A 431 -73.88 18.16 53.36
C GLN A 431 -74.30 17.77 54.78
N GLU A 432 -73.69 16.74 55.36
CA GLU A 432 -73.96 16.28 56.72
C GLU A 432 -73.52 17.32 57.75
N ALA A 433 -72.33 17.91 57.60
CA ALA A 433 -71.86 19.00 58.43
C ALA A 433 -72.80 20.22 58.34
N LEU A 434 -73.34 20.52 57.15
CA LEU A 434 -74.31 21.60 56.97
C LEU A 434 -75.64 21.28 57.67
N LYS A 435 -76.15 20.05 57.53
CA LYS A 435 -77.36 19.58 58.22
C LYS A 435 -77.17 19.62 59.73
N ALA A 436 -76.05 19.11 60.25
CA ALA A 436 -75.71 19.11 61.67
C ALA A 436 -75.57 20.53 62.23
N TYR A 437 -74.94 21.45 61.49
CA TYR A 437 -74.83 22.85 61.87
C TYR A 437 -76.20 23.53 61.91
N ARG A 438 -77.02 23.39 60.86
CA ARG A 438 -78.39 23.93 60.81
C ARG A 438 -79.27 23.34 61.91
N TRP A 439 -79.16 22.04 62.17
CA TRP A 439 -79.88 21.38 63.25
C TRP A 439 -79.49 21.94 64.61
N ARG A 440 -78.19 22.06 64.92
CA ARG A 440 -77.72 22.70 66.16
C ARG A 440 -78.19 24.16 66.26
N MET A 441 -78.17 24.89 65.14
CA MET A 441 -78.65 26.27 65.09
C MET A 441 -80.16 26.38 65.42
N ASN A 442 -80.96 25.44 64.93
CA ASN A 442 -82.40 25.37 65.21
C ASN A 442 -82.70 24.95 66.66
N GLU A 443 -81.99 23.96 67.21
CA GLU A 443 -82.14 23.55 68.62
C GLU A 443 -81.69 24.65 69.59
N ALA A 444 -80.63 25.39 69.25
CA ALA A 444 -80.21 26.56 70.01
C ALA A 444 -81.25 27.69 69.97
N ARG A 445 -81.89 27.90 68.80
CA ARG A 445 -83.01 28.83 68.66
C ARG A 445 -84.24 28.41 69.50
N ALA A 446 -84.45 27.11 69.69
CA ALA A 446 -85.47 26.56 70.58
C ALA A 446 -85.10 26.59 72.07
N GLY A 447 -83.92 27.12 72.43
CA GLY A 447 -83.46 27.27 73.82
C GLY A 447 -82.92 26.00 74.47
N ARG A 448 -82.72 24.91 73.71
CA ARG A 448 -82.29 23.61 74.23
C ARG A 448 -80.78 23.40 74.25
N LEU A 449 -80.04 24.15 73.42
CA LEU A 449 -78.58 24.07 73.27
C LEU A 449 -77.96 25.47 73.14
N GLU A 450 -76.65 25.60 73.31
CA GLU A 450 -75.92 26.84 72.99
C GLU A 450 -75.74 27.01 71.47
N TYR A 451 -75.68 28.27 71.02
CA TYR A 451 -75.49 28.57 69.60
C TYR A 451 -74.13 28.06 69.10
N PRO A 452 -74.09 27.26 68.01
CA PRO A 452 -72.83 26.74 67.48
C PRO A 452 -71.98 27.88 66.91
N ARG A 453 -70.65 27.76 67.04
CA ARG A 453 -69.68 28.71 66.46
C ARG A 453 -69.90 28.79 64.94
N ILE A 454 -69.90 30.00 64.38
CA ILE A 454 -70.13 30.24 62.95
C ILE A 454 -69.17 29.37 62.15
N ARG A 455 -69.75 28.51 61.30
CA ARG A 455 -69.04 27.59 60.43
C ARG A 455 -69.31 27.99 59.00
N THR A 456 -68.25 28.20 58.21
CA THR A 456 -68.38 28.54 56.80
C THR A 456 -68.44 27.27 55.95
N PHE A 457 -69.19 27.36 54.87
CA PHE A 457 -69.33 26.31 53.85
C PHE A 457 -69.02 26.86 52.47
N SER A 458 -68.35 28.00 52.38
CA SER A 458 -67.89 28.64 51.16
C SER A 458 -66.41 28.89 51.36
N ASN A 459 -65.56 28.29 50.52
CA ASN A 459 -64.09 28.30 50.63
C ASN A 459 -63.54 29.74 50.57
N ALA A 460 -63.66 30.48 51.68
CA ALA A 460 -63.27 31.86 51.80
C ALA A 460 -61.91 31.92 52.50
N PRO A 461 -60.90 32.59 51.91
CA PRO A 461 -59.51 32.51 52.34
C PRO A 461 -59.20 33.08 53.74
N HIS A 462 -60.18 33.75 54.38
CA HIS A 462 -60.03 34.36 55.71
C HIS A 462 -60.93 33.71 56.77
N SER A 463 -61.53 32.56 56.47
CA SER A 463 -62.35 31.84 57.45
C SER A 463 -61.48 31.04 58.42
N THR A 464 -61.72 31.19 59.72
CA THR A 464 -61.00 30.46 60.79
C THR A 464 -61.68 29.14 61.17
N ASN A 465 -62.89 28.86 60.67
CA ASN A 465 -63.69 27.67 61.01
C ASN A 465 -64.48 27.22 59.77
N ASP A 466 -63.77 26.64 58.80
CA ASP A 466 -64.31 26.22 57.51
C ASP A 466 -64.44 24.71 57.42
N VAL A 467 -65.43 24.21 56.70
CA VAL A 467 -65.58 22.75 56.52
C VAL A 467 -64.45 22.17 55.67
N GLN A 468 -63.86 23.00 54.80
CA GLN A 468 -62.72 22.62 53.98
C GLN A 468 -61.46 22.37 54.82
N THR A 469 -61.25 23.11 55.93
CA THR A 469 -60.10 22.87 56.81
C THR A 469 -60.20 21.51 57.48
N ASP A 470 -61.41 21.04 57.82
CA ASP A 470 -61.62 19.71 58.40
C ASP A 470 -61.33 18.57 57.40
N LEU A 471 -61.64 18.78 56.11
CA LEU A 471 -61.31 17.84 55.03
C LEU A 471 -59.79 17.80 54.78
N GLU A 472 -59.12 18.95 54.78
CA GLU A 472 -57.65 19.04 54.66
C GLU A 472 -56.91 18.51 55.90
N GLU A 473 -57.52 18.58 57.08
CA GLU A 473 -57.00 17.97 58.31
C GLU A 473 -57.14 16.45 58.27
N ALA A 474 -58.24 15.92 57.72
CA ALA A 474 -58.40 14.49 57.45
C ALA A 474 -57.32 13.97 56.47
N ASP A 475 -56.95 14.77 55.46
CA ASP A 475 -55.82 14.52 54.55
C ASP A 475 -54.44 14.50 55.25
N LYS A 476 -54.29 15.25 56.34
CA LYS A 476 -53.05 15.38 57.12
C LYS A 476 -53.00 14.37 58.27
N TRP A 477 -54.11 13.70 58.58
CA TRP A 477 -54.18 12.73 59.68
C TRP A 477 -53.33 11.50 59.39
N SER A 478 -52.23 11.40 60.13
CA SER A 478 -51.19 10.36 60.01
C SER A 478 -51.06 9.50 61.27
N ASN A 479 -52.05 9.54 62.17
CA ASN A 479 -52.05 8.75 63.40
C ASN A 479 -52.52 7.32 63.15
N LEU A 480 -51.65 6.48 62.57
CA LEU A 480 -51.76 5.03 62.72
C LEU A 480 -50.58 4.53 63.56
N LYS A 481 -50.78 4.50 64.88
CA LYS A 481 -49.94 3.76 65.82
C LYS A 481 -50.52 2.35 66.00
N SER A 482 -50.25 1.43 65.07
CA SER A 482 -50.34 -0.02 65.33
C SER A 482 -49.89 -0.82 64.12
N SER A 483 -49.13 -1.89 64.37
CA SER A 483 -48.75 -2.91 63.41
C SER A 483 -49.99 -3.57 62.76
N SER A 484 -49.92 -3.81 61.45
CA SER A 484 -50.94 -4.32 60.52
C SER A 484 -52.16 -3.42 60.33
N VAL A 485 -52.15 -2.63 59.25
CA VAL A 485 -53.29 -1.82 58.78
C VAL A 485 -53.89 -2.55 57.59
N ASP A 486 -55.17 -2.90 57.65
CA ASP A 486 -55.88 -3.50 56.52
C ASP A 486 -56.33 -2.41 55.53
N ILE A 487 -56.42 -2.73 54.24
CA ILE A 487 -56.78 -1.77 53.17
C ILE A 487 -58.18 -1.19 53.42
N SER A 488 -59.05 -1.97 54.04
CA SER A 488 -60.42 -1.60 54.42
C SER A 488 -60.47 -0.40 55.37
N ASP A 489 -59.47 -0.26 56.26
CA ASP A 489 -59.44 0.74 57.33
C ASP A 489 -58.88 2.10 56.88
N LEU A 490 -58.40 2.20 55.63
CA LEU A 490 -57.85 3.43 55.08
C LEU A 490 -58.96 4.36 54.57
N THR A 491 -58.81 5.65 54.87
CA THR A 491 -59.62 6.70 54.22
C THR A 491 -59.32 6.73 52.72
N TRP A 492 -60.26 7.20 51.90
CA TRP A 492 -60.07 7.21 50.44
C TRP A 492 -58.89 8.08 49.99
N GLU A 493 -58.59 9.15 50.73
CA GLU A 493 -57.40 9.99 50.53
C GLU A 493 -56.09 9.21 50.78
N GLN A 494 -56.05 8.36 51.81
CA GLN A 494 -54.92 7.48 52.08
C GLN A 494 -54.79 6.38 51.01
N LYS A 495 -55.92 5.82 50.55
CA LYS A 495 -55.94 4.87 49.42
C LYS A 495 -55.39 5.51 48.15
N ALA A 496 -55.72 6.77 47.86
CA ALA A 496 -55.18 7.50 46.71
C ALA A 496 -53.66 7.65 46.77
N ARG A 497 -53.11 8.01 47.94
CA ARG A 497 -51.65 8.13 48.13
C ARG A 497 -50.94 6.79 47.99
N LEU A 498 -51.52 5.72 48.53
CA LEU A 498 -50.96 4.38 48.41
C LEU A 498 -50.96 3.90 46.95
N ILE A 499 -52.04 4.11 46.20
CA ILE A 499 -52.11 3.74 44.78
C ILE A 499 -51.13 4.58 43.94
N ASN A 500 -51.02 5.89 44.18
CA ASN A 500 -50.03 6.74 43.53
C ASN A 500 -48.59 6.30 43.86
N LEU A 501 -48.32 5.91 45.11
CA LEU A 501 -47.03 5.39 45.54
C LEU A 501 -46.70 4.05 44.88
N LEU A 502 -47.68 3.15 44.77
CA LEU A 502 -47.52 1.86 44.07
C LEU A 502 -47.26 2.06 42.58
N PHE A 503 -48.01 2.96 41.93
CA PHE A 503 -47.79 3.33 40.53
C PHE A 503 -46.41 3.94 40.30
N ALA A 504 -45.96 4.85 41.18
CA ALA A 504 -44.61 5.42 41.12
C ALA A 504 -43.51 4.37 41.33
N LYS A 505 -43.73 3.43 42.27
CA LYS A 505 -42.80 2.34 42.57
C LYS A 505 -42.70 1.34 41.41
N LEU A 506 -43.81 1.01 40.76
CA LEU A 506 -43.84 0.15 39.55
C LEU A 506 -43.16 0.82 38.35
N ASN A 507 -43.27 2.15 38.23
CA ASN A 507 -42.57 2.92 37.22
C ASN A 507 -41.08 3.18 37.53
N GLY A 508 -40.53 2.52 38.56
CA GLY A 508 -39.10 2.60 38.89
C GLY A 508 -38.67 3.93 39.50
N GLN A 509 -39.60 4.80 39.91
CA GLN A 509 -39.25 6.02 40.64
C GLN A 509 -38.82 5.64 42.06
N LYS A 510 -37.51 5.70 42.34
CA LYS A 510 -36.96 5.47 43.67
C LYS A 510 -37.48 6.56 44.62
N THR A 511 -38.27 6.18 45.62
CA THR A 511 -38.58 7.03 46.78
C THR A 511 -37.27 7.39 47.48
N ARG A 512 -36.81 8.63 47.29
CA ARG A 512 -35.56 9.16 47.83
C ARG A 512 -35.66 9.25 49.36
N LYS A 513 -35.00 8.35 50.10
CA LYS A 513 -34.69 8.57 51.52
C LYS A 513 -33.62 9.67 51.61
N PRO A 514 -33.72 10.66 52.55
CA PRO A 514 -32.67 11.63 52.74
C PRO A 514 -31.58 11.00 53.61
N VAL A 515 -30.46 10.63 53.00
CA VAL A 515 -29.22 10.33 53.72
C VAL A 515 -28.11 11.14 53.08
N HIS A 516 -27.44 11.88 53.95
CA HIS A 516 -26.23 12.67 53.80
C HIS A 516 -25.28 12.13 52.71
N PHE A 517 -24.95 12.98 51.73
CA PHE A 517 -23.77 12.77 50.88
C PHE A 517 -22.51 13.25 51.61
N PRO A 518 -21.35 12.60 51.38
CA PRO A 518 -20.13 13.31 51.08
C PRO A 518 -19.78 13.17 49.59
N SER A 519 -19.58 14.34 48.98
CA SER A 519 -18.54 14.70 48.00
C SER A 519 -18.26 13.82 46.78
N LEU A 520 -18.64 14.41 45.64
CA LEU A 520 -17.99 14.43 44.32
C LEU A 520 -16.91 13.39 44.00
N THR A 521 -17.18 12.60 42.96
CA THR A 521 -16.24 12.43 41.84
C THR A 521 -16.97 12.53 40.51
N THR A 522 -16.26 13.17 39.59
CA THR A 522 -16.60 13.60 38.24
C THR A 522 -16.84 12.44 37.28
N ALA A 523 -17.81 12.67 36.39
CA ALA A 523 -18.18 11.82 35.27
C ALA A 523 -17.03 11.64 34.26
N THR A 524 -16.88 10.42 33.76
CA THR A 524 -16.28 10.13 32.46
C THR A 524 -17.36 9.60 31.53
N SER A 525 -17.45 10.27 30.38
CA SER A 525 -18.38 10.06 29.29
C SER A 525 -18.20 8.69 28.63
N GLU A 526 -19.33 8.09 28.29
CA GLU A 526 -19.45 6.92 27.42
C GLU A 526 -18.80 7.17 26.04
N LYS A 527 -18.14 6.14 25.50
CA LYS A 527 -18.00 5.94 24.05
C LYS A 527 -18.20 4.46 23.76
N ILE A 528 -19.45 4.09 23.51
CA ILE A 528 -19.84 2.79 22.97
C ILE A 528 -19.44 2.80 21.48
N GLN A 529 -18.56 1.89 21.10
CA GLN A 529 -18.25 1.59 19.69
C GLN A 529 -19.39 0.75 19.12
N PHE A 530 -20.14 1.35 18.20
CA PHE A 530 -20.98 0.65 17.23
C PHE A 530 -20.16 0.57 15.93
N SER A 531 -19.77 -0.63 15.50
CA SER A 531 -19.28 -0.87 14.15
C SER A 531 -20.46 -1.29 13.28
N SER A 532 -21.00 -0.33 12.53
CA SER A 532 -21.91 -0.58 11.41
C SER A 532 -21.05 -0.86 10.18
N ASP A 533 -21.09 -2.11 9.74
CA ASP A 533 -20.67 -2.54 8.41
C ASP A 533 -21.91 -2.47 7.51
N ALA A 534 -21.90 -1.60 6.50
CA ALA A 534 -22.80 -1.60 5.34
C ALA A 534 -22.35 -0.50 4.37
N GLY A 535 -22.01 -0.92 3.15
CA GLY A 535 -21.33 -0.12 2.15
C GLY A 535 -22.14 0.94 1.40
N PHE A 536 -21.43 1.65 0.54
CA PHE A 536 -22.00 2.31 -0.62
C PHE A 536 -21.12 1.97 -1.83
N THR A 537 -21.75 1.30 -2.77
CA THR A 537 -21.37 1.08 -4.17
C THR A 537 -21.27 2.41 -4.91
N GLU A 538 -20.25 2.58 -5.75
CA GLU A 538 -20.35 3.48 -6.90
C GLU A 538 -19.84 2.76 -8.15
N GLU A 539 -20.79 2.40 -9.01
CA GLU A 539 -20.60 1.91 -10.36
C GLU A 539 -19.99 3.00 -11.24
N LYS A 540 -19.00 2.62 -12.07
CA LYS A 540 -18.78 3.24 -13.38
C LYS A 540 -18.57 2.16 -14.44
N ARG A 541 -19.68 1.70 -15.04
CA ARG A 541 -19.77 1.43 -16.49
C ARG A 541 -20.11 2.80 -17.13
N SER A 542 -19.67 3.22 -18.30
CA SER A 542 -19.42 2.54 -19.58
C SER A 542 -18.82 3.55 -20.57
N LEU A 543 -18.33 3.03 -21.72
CA LEU A 543 -18.18 3.63 -23.07
C LEU A 543 -16.72 3.52 -23.57
N THR A 544 -16.36 3.06 -24.77
CA THR A 544 -16.95 2.24 -25.84
C THR A 544 -15.80 1.94 -26.80
N PHE A 545 -15.83 0.79 -27.48
CA PHE A 545 -15.33 0.52 -28.85
C PHE A 545 -14.10 1.28 -29.39
N ILE A 546 -13.05 0.53 -29.77
CA ILE A 546 -12.43 0.61 -31.11
C ILE A 546 -11.83 -0.76 -31.46
N THR A 547 -12.28 -1.28 -32.59
CA THR A 547 -11.80 -2.46 -33.32
C THR A 547 -10.51 -2.10 -34.06
N GLN A 548 -9.47 -2.94 -33.99
CA GLN A 548 -8.63 -3.30 -35.14
C GLN A 548 -7.63 -4.44 -34.82
N MET A 549 -7.45 -5.27 -35.85
CA MET A 549 -6.79 -6.57 -36.02
C MET A 549 -5.35 -6.76 -35.50
N PRO A 550 -4.89 -8.03 -35.36
CA PRO A 550 -3.54 -8.38 -34.93
C PRO A 550 -2.53 -8.40 -36.09
N SER A 551 -1.35 -7.83 -35.89
CA SER A 551 -0.18 -7.98 -36.77
C SER A 551 0.85 -8.91 -36.11
N MET A 552 1.04 -10.06 -36.76
CA MET A 552 2.18 -10.96 -36.62
C MET A 552 3.49 -10.26 -37.01
N THR A 553 4.60 -10.73 -36.39
CA THR A 553 6.05 -10.63 -36.71
C THR A 553 6.82 -10.02 -35.52
N SER A 554 7.97 -10.48 -35.04
CA SER A 554 8.82 -11.67 -35.25
C SER A 554 10.07 -11.42 -34.36
N GLU A 555 10.32 -12.19 -33.31
CA GLU A 555 11.66 -12.28 -32.67
C GLU A 555 12.40 -13.43 -33.36
N SER A 556 13.38 -13.16 -34.22
CA SER A 556 14.81 -12.98 -33.90
C SER A 556 15.42 -14.15 -33.13
N CYS A 557 15.62 -15.27 -33.83
CA CYS A 557 16.51 -16.34 -33.39
C CYS A 557 17.86 -16.21 -34.10
N VAL A 558 18.91 -16.15 -33.30
CA VAL A 558 20.33 -16.01 -33.64
C VAL A 558 20.85 -17.26 -34.36
N LEU A 559 21.65 -17.08 -35.43
CA LEU A 559 22.45 -18.14 -36.06
C LEU A 559 23.96 -17.84 -35.92
N PRO A 560 24.82 -18.87 -35.81
CA PRO A 560 26.24 -18.75 -35.51
C PRO A 560 27.14 -18.48 -36.73
N ALA A 561 28.35 -18.03 -36.41
CA ALA A 561 29.40 -17.54 -37.31
C ALA A 561 29.94 -18.58 -38.31
N LEU A 562 30.10 -18.14 -39.56
CA LEU A 562 30.82 -18.86 -40.62
C LEU A 562 32.33 -18.70 -40.43
N LYS A 563 33.05 -19.83 -40.33
CA LYS A 563 34.51 -19.90 -40.42
C LYS A 563 34.94 -19.73 -41.87
N SER A 564 35.87 -18.82 -42.10
CA SER A 564 36.62 -18.65 -43.34
C SER A 564 37.58 -19.83 -43.56
N THR A 565 37.38 -20.59 -44.64
CA THR A 565 38.40 -21.47 -45.21
C THR A 565 39.16 -20.71 -46.29
N SER A 566 40.46 -20.58 -46.07
CA SER A 566 41.47 -20.12 -47.01
C SER A 566 41.57 -21.05 -48.23
N LEU A 567 41.61 -20.45 -49.42
CA LEU A 567 42.37 -20.93 -50.57
C LEU A 567 43.59 -20.02 -50.73
#